data_AF-A0A5Y3M800-F1
#
_entry.id   AF-A0A5Y3M800-F1
#
_cell.length_a   1.000
_cell.length_b   1.000
_cell.length_c   1.000
_cell.angle_alpha   90.00
_cell.angle_beta   90.00
_cell.angle_gamma   90.00
#
_symmetry.space_group_name_H-M   'P 1'
#
loop_
_entity.id
_entity.type
_entity.pdbx_description
1 polymer ?
#
loop_
_entity_poly.entity_id
_entity_poly.type
_entity_poly.pdbx_seq_one_letter_code
_entity_poly.pdbx_strand_id
1 'polypeptide(L)'
;MKFRFTVIVSLLYCSLFLTISDAKTINAVYSDERSSAPIRDCRIQLRTLLASSNQHWIAAEHPKPADLDVLMEEHDDRKGMLFIQIINTREAKTDPSPGAGHYGWVLYNKKTGELWDESDEDNQQKLIADPAAVKNYQACSTQDDQCLQANQNMTDDPTGGFYPNPFE
;
A
#
# COMPACT_ATOMS: atom_id res chain seq x y z
N MET A 1 50.18 -24.86 50.85
CA MET A 1 49.13 -24.10 50.14
C MET A 1 49.11 -24.50 48.67
N LYS A 2 48.07 -25.19 48.21
CA LYS A 2 47.77 -25.44 46.79
C LYS A 2 46.24 -25.41 46.64
N PHE A 3 45.70 -24.25 46.30
CA PHE A 3 44.28 -24.11 45.97
C PHE A 3 44.10 -24.31 44.46
N ARG A 4 43.34 -25.34 44.09
CA ARG A 4 42.83 -25.50 42.73
C ARG A 4 41.47 -24.83 42.68
N PHE A 5 41.34 -23.75 41.91
CA PHE A 5 40.06 -23.15 41.56
C PHE A 5 39.63 -23.71 40.21
N THR A 6 38.56 -24.51 40.22
CA THR A 6 37.87 -24.99 39.03
C THR A 6 36.73 -24.01 38.74
N VAL A 7 36.77 -23.31 37.62
CA VAL A 7 35.67 -22.43 37.17
C VAL A 7 34.70 -23.27 36.35
N ILE A 8 33.49 -23.45 36.87
CA ILE A 8 32.37 -24.08 36.16
C ILE A 8 31.62 -22.96 35.44
N VAL A 9 31.65 -22.96 34.11
CA VAL A 9 30.87 -22.05 33.27
C VAL A 9 29.49 -22.69 33.06
N SER A 10 28.48 -22.20 33.78
CA SER A 10 27.08 -22.56 33.54
C SER A 10 26.52 -21.82 32.33
N LEU A 11 26.25 -22.54 31.25
CA LEU A 11 25.48 -22.10 30.09
C LEU A 11 23.98 -22.18 30.42
N LEU A 12 23.34 -21.05 30.69
CA LEU A 12 21.89 -20.90 30.76
C LEU A 12 21.33 -20.74 29.33
N TYR A 13 20.79 -21.84 28.80
CA TYR A 13 19.96 -21.83 27.59
C TYR A 13 18.61 -21.17 27.92
N CYS A 14 18.39 -19.96 27.42
CA CYS A 14 17.09 -19.31 27.46
C CYS A 14 16.32 -19.71 26.19
N SER A 15 15.43 -20.70 26.32
CA SER A 15 14.54 -21.14 25.26
C SER A 15 13.52 -20.05 24.95
N LEU A 16 13.73 -19.28 23.88
CA LEU A 16 12.73 -18.35 23.35
C LEU A 16 11.54 -19.15 22.82
N PHE A 17 10.39 -18.99 23.48
CA PHE A 17 9.10 -19.37 22.91
C PHE A 17 8.79 -18.44 21.74
N LEU A 18 8.88 -18.97 20.51
CA LEU A 18 8.33 -18.34 19.32
C LEU A 18 6.81 -18.47 19.36
N THR A 19 6.11 -17.41 19.71
CA THR A 19 4.68 -17.28 19.42
C THR A 19 4.53 -17.11 17.91
N ILE A 20 4.05 -18.15 17.22
CA ILE A 20 3.64 -18.08 15.82
C ILE A 20 2.38 -17.21 15.81
N SER A 21 2.52 -15.96 15.39
CA SER A 21 1.36 -15.10 15.12
C SER A 21 0.83 -15.51 13.76
N ASP A 22 -0.39 -16.06 13.75
CA ASP A 22 -1.11 -16.42 12.54
C ASP A 22 -1.30 -15.14 11.69
N ALA A 23 -0.60 -15.05 10.56
CA ALA A 23 -0.70 -13.94 9.65
C ALA A 23 -2.01 -14.08 8.88
N LYS A 24 -3.00 -13.27 9.23
CA LYS A 24 -4.24 -13.15 8.46
C LYS A 24 -3.91 -12.46 7.13
N THR A 25 -3.57 -13.23 6.11
CA THR A 25 -3.49 -12.76 4.73
C THR A 25 -4.87 -12.28 4.29
N ILE A 26 -5.06 -10.96 4.23
CA ILE A 26 -6.24 -10.37 3.59
C ILE A 26 -5.94 -10.30 2.10
N ASN A 27 -6.24 -11.38 1.37
CA ASN A 27 -6.26 -11.34 -0.08
C ASN A 27 -7.44 -10.46 -0.53
N ALA A 28 -7.21 -9.16 -0.70
CA ALA A 28 -8.20 -8.27 -1.30
C ALA A 28 -8.22 -8.49 -2.82
N VAL A 29 -8.88 -9.56 -3.27
CA VAL A 29 -9.31 -9.68 -4.66
C VAL A 29 -10.44 -8.68 -4.86
N TYR A 30 -10.13 -7.55 -5.48
CA TYR A 30 -11.13 -6.53 -5.83
C TYR A 30 -12.08 -7.13 -6.87
N SER A 31 -13.29 -7.47 -6.43
CA SER A 31 -14.38 -7.90 -7.30
C SER A 31 -14.98 -6.70 -8.03
N ASP A 32 -15.24 -6.85 -9.34
CA ASP A 32 -15.98 -5.89 -10.18
C ASP A 32 -17.48 -5.76 -9.79
N GLU A 33 -17.93 -6.46 -8.74
CA GLU A 33 -19.27 -6.24 -8.19
C GLU A 33 -19.38 -4.86 -7.55
N ARG A 34 -20.27 -4.01 -8.10
CA ARG A 34 -20.58 -2.66 -7.60
C ARG A 34 -20.99 -2.61 -6.11
N SER A 35 -21.33 -3.74 -5.50
CA SER A 35 -21.66 -3.90 -4.08
C SER A 35 -20.44 -3.90 -3.15
N SER A 36 -19.21 -4.06 -3.66
CA SER A 36 -17.97 -4.07 -2.87
C SER A 36 -16.96 -2.98 -3.24
N ALA A 37 -17.29 -2.10 -4.19
CA ALA A 37 -16.45 -0.96 -4.50
C ALA A 37 -16.42 0.02 -3.31
N PRO A 38 -15.26 0.56 -2.90
CA PRO A 38 -15.18 1.57 -1.86
C PRO A 38 -16.08 2.74 -2.25
N ILE A 39 -16.76 3.31 -1.26
CA ILE A 39 -17.70 4.42 -1.43
C ILE A 39 -17.02 5.65 -2.09
N ARG A 40 -15.68 5.69 -2.13
CA ARG A 40 -14.91 6.62 -2.94
C ARG A 40 -13.69 5.98 -3.59
N ASP A 41 -13.61 6.06 -4.92
CA ASP A 41 -12.46 5.58 -5.68
C ASP A 41 -11.36 6.65 -5.76
N CYS A 42 -10.36 6.56 -4.88
CA CYS A 42 -9.20 7.46 -4.90
C CYS A 42 -8.21 7.20 -6.06
N ARG A 43 -8.50 6.24 -6.96
CA ARG A 43 -7.63 5.92 -8.10
C ARG A 43 -7.49 7.08 -9.07
N ILE A 44 -8.48 7.97 -9.19
CA ILE A 44 -8.36 9.16 -10.06
C ILE A 44 -7.23 10.06 -9.55
N GLN A 45 -7.19 10.31 -8.25
CA GLN A 45 -6.19 11.15 -7.58
C GLN A 45 -4.83 10.45 -7.59
N LEU A 46 -4.79 9.13 -7.39
CA LEU A 46 -3.58 8.34 -7.50
C LEU A 46 -2.98 8.40 -8.91
N ARG A 47 -3.78 8.13 -9.96
CA ARG A 47 -3.33 8.24 -11.35
C ARG A 47 -2.86 9.64 -11.69
N THR A 48 -3.49 10.67 -11.13
CA THR A 48 -3.07 12.07 -11.28
C THR A 48 -1.71 12.31 -10.63
N LEU A 49 -1.50 11.81 -9.42
CA LEU A 49 -0.20 11.84 -8.74
C LEU A 49 0.88 11.15 -9.58
N LEU A 50 0.64 9.92 -10.03
CA LEU A 50 1.61 9.14 -10.81
C LEU A 50 1.95 9.80 -12.14
N ALA A 51 0.96 10.27 -12.89
CA ALA A 51 1.16 10.98 -14.16
C ALA A 51 1.89 12.32 -14.00
N SER A 52 1.91 12.89 -12.79
CA SER A 52 2.65 14.13 -12.48
C SER A 52 4.09 13.89 -12.03
N SER A 53 4.49 12.62 -11.84
CA SER A 53 5.81 12.26 -11.36
C SER A 53 6.87 12.32 -12.46
N ASN A 54 8.14 12.43 -12.07
CA ASN A 54 9.29 12.32 -12.97
C ASN A 54 9.78 10.88 -13.15
N GLN A 55 8.94 9.87 -12.92
CA GLN A 55 9.27 8.47 -13.20
C GLN A 55 9.66 8.33 -14.69
N HIS A 56 10.65 7.48 -15.00
CA HIS A 56 11.28 7.45 -16.31
C HIS A 56 10.29 7.38 -17.48
N TRP A 57 9.37 6.42 -17.46
CA TRP A 57 8.38 6.21 -18.52
C TRP A 57 7.27 7.25 -18.51
N ILE A 58 6.85 7.73 -17.33
CA ILE A 58 5.90 8.86 -17.24
C ILE A 58 6.50 10.13 -17.86
N ALA A 59 7.76 10.42 -17.56
CA ALA A 59 8.47 11.58 -18.08
C ALA A 59 8.76 11.47 -19.59
N ALA A 60 8.96 10.25 -20.11
CA ALA A 60 9.20 10.01 -21.52
C ALA A 60 7.90 10.11 -22.36
N GLU A 61 6.82 9.47 -21.90
CA GLU A 61 5.61 9.24 -22.70
C GLU A 61 4.48 10.22 -22.39
N HIS A 62 4.60 10.99 -21.31
CA HIS A 62 3.61 11.97 -20.85
C HIS A 62 2.15 11.45 -20.90
N PRO A 63 1.86 10.26 -20.30
CA PRO A 63 0.50 9.74 -20.30
C PRO A 63 -0.44 10.65 -19.51
N LYS A 64 -1.70 10.72 -19.91
CA LYS A 64 -2.73 11.37 -19.10
C LYS A 64 -3.08 10.42 -17.95
N PRO A 65 -3.61 10.93 -16.83
CA PRO A 65 -4.08 10.08 -15.74
C PRO A 65 -5.07 8.99 -16.18
N ALA A 66 -5.92 9.27 -17.17
CA ALA A 66 -6.90 8.32 -17.70
C ALA A 66 -6.28 7.18 -18.53
N ASP A 67 -5.03 7.33 -18.98
CA ASP A 67 -4.31 6.29 -19.71
C ASP A 67 -3.61 5.30 -18.77
N LEU A 68 -3.46 5.67 -17.50
CA LEU A 68 -2.82 4.85 -16.49
C LEU A 68 -3.82 3.94 -15.81
N ASP A 69 -3.41 2.70 -15.61
CA ASP A 69 -3.97 1.80 -14.62
C ASP A 69 -2.92 1.43 -13.57
N VAL A 70 -3.40 0.90 -12.45
CA VAL A 70 -2.59 0.61 -11.27
C VAL A 70 -2.96 -0.72 -10.67
N LEU A 71 -1.94 -1.48 -10.28
CA LEU A 71 -2.07 -2.59 -9.34
C LEU A 71 -1.39 -2.15 -8.04
N MET A 72 -2.06 -2.35 -6.91
CA MET A 72 -1.63 -1.85 -5.62
C MET A 72 -1.48 -3.01 -4.64
N GLU A 73 -0.33 -3.06 -3.97
CA GLU A 73 0.00 -4.10 -3.01
C GLU A 73 0.54 -3.48 -1.73
N GLU A 74 0.09 -4.00 -0.59
CA GLU A 74 0.66 -3.69 0.71
C GLU A 74 1.43 -4.91 1.19
N HIS A 75 2.68 -4.69 1.62
CA HIS A 75 3.51 -5.76 2.14
C HIS A 75 3.62 -5.64 3.67
N ASP A 76 3.48 -6.78 4.35
CA ASP A 76 3.50 -6.85 5.81
C ASP A 76 4.85 -6.45 6.43
N ASP A 77 5.94 -6.65 5.69
CA ASP A 77 7.32 -6.33 6.09
C ASP A 77 7.67 -4.84 5.92
N ARG A 78 6.92 -4.12 5.08
CA ARG A 78 7.14 -2.70 4.76
C ARG A 78 5.89 -1.86 5.06
N LYS A 79 5.43 -1.95 6.31
CA LYS A 79 4.23 -1.28 6.82
C LYS A 79 4.21 0.22 6.49
N GLY A 80 3.06 0.68 6.01
CA GLY A 80 2.84 2.08 5.65
C GLY A 80 3.41 2.47 4.27
N MET A 81 3.96 1.50 3.53
CA MET A 81 4.32 1.65 2.12
C MET A 81 3.27 0.96 1.25
N LEU A 82 2.94 1.59 0.14
CA LEU A 82 2.08 1.05 -0.91
C LEU A 82 2.93 0.82 -2.16
N PHE A 83 3.00 -0.41 -2.62
CA PHE A 83 3.64 -0.78 -3.87
C PHE A 83 2.64 -0.62 -4.99
N ILE A 84 3.01 0.11 -6.03
CA ILE A 84 2.09 0.47 -7.11
C ILE A 84 2.77 0.12 -8.43
N GLN A 85 2.25 -0.87 -9.12
CA GLN A 85 2.64 -1.13 -10.50
C GLN A 85 1.91 -0.16 -11.42
N ILE A 86 2.64 0.55 -12.26
CA ILE A 86 2.07 1.48 -13.23
C ILE A 86 1.89 0.76 -14.57
N ILE A 87 0.69 0.84 -15.14
CA ILE A 87 0.37 0.24 -16.44
C ILE A 87 -0.20 1.32 -17.37
N ASN A 88 0.45 1.58 -18.51
CA ASN A 88 -0.11 2.38 -19.58
C ASN A 88 -1.05 1.53 -20.45
N THR A 89 -2.35 1.75 -20.29
CA THR A 89 -3.40 1.00 -20.96
C THR A 89 -3.48 1.25 -22.46
N ARG A 90 -2.95 2.35 -22.98
CA ARG A 90 -2.91 2.58 -24.43
C ARG A 90 -1.90 1.64 -25.07
N GLU A 91 -0.71 1.58 -24.49
CA GLU A 91 0.38 0.75 -24.98
C GLU A 91 0.06 -0.74 -24.83
N ALA A 92 -0.46 -1.15 -23.66
CA ALA A 92 -0.90 -2.52 -23.39
C ALA A 92 -2.00 -3.01 -24.35
N LYS A 93 -2.79 -2.11 -24.95
CA LYS A 93 -3.81 -2.46 -25.96
C LYS A 93 -3.24 -2.59 -27.37
N THR A 94 -2.13 -1.90 -27.65
CA THR A 94 -1.56 -1.80 -29.00
C THR A 94 -0.42 -2.79 -29.23
N ASP A 95 0.27 -3.22 -28.18
CA ASP A 95 1.37 -4.18 -28.25
C ASP A 95 1.00 -5.46 -27.48
N PRO A 96 0.91 -6.64 -28.15
CA PRO A 96 0.59 -7.90 -27.50
C PRO A 96 1.77 -8.53 -26.75
N SER A 97 2.94 -7.89 -26.75
CA SER A 97 4.14 -8.41 -26.08
C SER A 97 3.92 -8.53 -24.56
N PRO A 98 4.45 -9.60 -23.93
CA PRO A 98 4.43 -9.71 -22.48
C PRO A 98 5.11 -8.48 -21.84
N GLY A 99 4.41 -7.80 -20.94
CA GLY A 99 4.93 -6.59 -20.28
C GLY A 99 4.67 -5.27 -21.02
N ALA A 100 3.97 -5.28 -22.16
CA ALA A 100 3.61 -4.06 -22.87
C ALA A 100 2.84 -3.08 -21.96
N GLY A 101 3.30 -1.82 -21.93
CA GLY A 101 2.74 -0.77 -21.06
C GLY A 101 3.07 -0.89 -19.58
N HIS A 102 3.84 -1.88 -19.11
CA HIS A 102 4.29 -1.92 -17.72
C HIS A 102 5.41 -0.91 -17.49
N TYR A 103 5.14 0.16 -16.76
CA TYR A 103 6.08 1.26 -16.51
C TYR A 103 6.94 1.05 -15.26
N GLY A 104 6.81 -0.12 -14.63
CA GLY A 104 7.54 -0.49 -13.42
C GLY A 104 6.75 -0.25 -12.15
N TRP A 105 7.43 -0.49 -11.03
CA TRP A 105 6.87 -0.33 -9.69
C TRP A 105 7.31 0.99 -9.09
N VAL A 106 6.40 1.63 -8.37
CA VAL A 106 6.72 2.74 -7.49
C VAL A 106 6.24 2.46 -6.08
N LEU A 107 6.96 2.99 -5.12
CA LEU A 107 6.54 3.00 -3.72
C LEU A 107 5.97 4.33 -3.35
N TYR A 108 4.84 4.28 -2.66
CA TYR A 108 4.25 5.42 -2.02
C TYR A 108 4.29 5.27 -0.50
N ASN A 109 4.95 6.20 0.18
CA ASN A 109 4.91 6.27 1.64
C ASN A 109 3.63 6.98 2.09
N LYS A 110 2.70 6.23 2.70
CA LYS A 110 1.40 6.76 3.12
C LYS A 110 1.50 7.88 4.16
N LYS A 111 2.57 7.90 4.96
CA LYS A 111 2.80 8.88 6.02
C LYS A 111 3.44 10.17 5.51
N THR A 112 4.45 10.06 4.66
CA THR A 112 5.22 11.22 4.19
C THR A 112 4.71 11.77 2.85
N GLY A 113 3.97 10.97 2.09
CA GLY A 113 3.54 11.29 0.73
C GLY A 113 4.68 11.19 -0.29
N GLU A 114 5.83 10.64 0.09
CA GLU A 114 6.97 10.47 -0.80
C GLU A 114 6.72 9.31 -1.78
N LEU A 115 7.18 9.52 -3.01
CA LEU A 115 7.14 8.53 -4.07
C LEU A 115 8.57 8.11 -4.43
N TRP A 116 8.81 6.83 -4.65
CA TRP A 116 10.12 6.27 -5.02
C TRP A 116 9.96 5.32 -6.20
N ASP A 117 10.91 5.33 -7.10
CA ASP A 117 11.00 4.36 -8.20
C ASP A 117 11.62 3.05 -7.69
N GLU A 118 10.97 1.93 -7.94
CA GLU A 118 11.41 0.55 -7.65
C GLU A 118 11.56 -0.26 -8.95
N SER A 119 11.68 0.42 -10.10
CA SER A 119 11.95 -0.26 -11.37
C SER A 119 13.36 -0.88 -11.40
N ASP A 120 14.26 -0.43 -10.52
CA ASP A 120 15.61 -0.95 -10.31
C ASP A 120 15.86 -1.12 -8.79
N GLU A 121 15.84 -2.37 -8.32
CA GLU A 121 15.99 -2.71 -6.89
C GLU A 121 17.32 -2.20 -6.30
N ASP A 122 18.37 -2.09 -7.12
CA ASP A 122 19.69 -1.65 -6.70
C ASP A 122 19.85 -0.12 -6.70
N ASN A 123 18.88 0.61 -7.28
CA ASN A 123 18.98 2.05 -7.48
C ASN A 123 17.64 2.77 -7.28
N GLN A 124 17.07 2.59 -6.09
CA GLN A 124 15.84 3.29 -5.69
C GLN A 124 16.04 4.81 -5.70
N GLN A 125 15.27 5.49 -6.54
CA GLN A 125 15.34 6.94 -6.68
C GLN A 125 14.06 7.60 -6.16
N LYS A 126 14.21 8.63 -5.32
CA LYS A 126 13.09 9.47 -4.90
C LYS A 126 12.53 10.24 -6.11
N LEU A 127 11.23 10.09 -6.33
CA LEU A 127 10.50 10.76 -7.39
C LEU A 127 9.97 12.12 -6.91
N ILE A 128 9.93 13.07 -7.84
CA ILE A 128 9.33 14.39 -7.68
C ILE A 128 8.02 14.36 -8.45
N ALA A 129 6.94 14.75 -7.77
CA ALA A 129 5.60 14.86 -8.35
C ALA A 129 5.02 16.25 -8.04
N ASP A 130 3.91 16.59 -8.70
CA ASP A 130 3.20 17.84 -8.43
C ASP A 130 2.74 17.89 -6.95
N PRO A 131 3.18 18.89 -6.15
CA PRO A 131 2.76 19.03 -4.76
C PRO A 131 1.25 19.10 -4.56
N ALA A 132 0.50 19.64 -5.54
CA ALA A 132 -0.96 19.66 -5.47
C ALA A 132 -1.55 18.25 -5.63
N ALA A 133 -1.01 17.45 -6.56
CA ALA A 133 -1.43 16.07 -6.76
C ALA A 133 -1.13 15.18 -5.54
N VAL A 134 0.04 15.37 -4.91
CA VAL A 134 0.40 14.69 -3.64
C VAL A 134 -0.63 14.97 -2.55
N LYS A 135 -0.94 16.25 -2.31
CA LYS A 135 -1.91 16.65 -1.28
C LYS A 135 -3.32 16.12 -1.57
N ASN A 136 -3.75 16.18 -2.83
CA ASN A 136 -5.07 15.70 -3.23
C ASN A 136 -5.22 14.20 -3.04
N TYR A 137 -4.18 13.42 -3.36
CA TYR A 137 -4.18 11.99 -3.11
C TYR A 137 -4.18 11.68 -1.62
N GLN A 138 -3.32 12.33 -0.82
CA GLN A 138 -3.30 12.17 0.65
C GLN A 138 -4.64 12.48 1.31
N ALA A 139 -5.28 13.58 0.91
CA ALA A 139 -6.60 13.94 1.40
C ALA A 139 -7.65 12.90 1.00
N CYS A 140 -7.53 12.33 -0.20
CA CYS A 140 -8.43 11.28 -0.64
C CYS A 140 -8.24 9.99 0.15
N SER A 141 -7.01 9.47 0.23
CA SER A 141 -6.70 8.21 0.90
C SER A 141 -7.00 8.27 2.40
N THR A 142 -6.71 9.39 3.07
CA THR A 142 -7.03 9.57 4.49
C THR A 142 -8.54 9.46 4.74
N GLN A 143 -9.36 10.01 3.84
CA GLN A 143 -10.82 9.93 3.97
C GLN A 143 -11.33 8.51 3.68
N ASP A 144 -10.72 7.80 2.73
CA ASP A 144 -11.07 6.41 2.44
C ASP A 144 -10.72 5.48 3.63
N ASP A 145 -9.54 5.68 4.23
CA ASP A 145 -9.12 4.97 5.46
C ASP A 145 -10.09 5.23 6.62
N GLN A 146 -10.54 6.48 6.81
CA GLN A 146 -11.53 6.83 7.83
C GLN A 146 -12.88 6.14 7.58
N CYS A 147 -13.32 6.07 6.32
CA CYS A 147 -14.55 5.37 5.95
C CYS A 147 -14.43 3.86 6.20
N LEU A 148 -13.30 3.25 5.83
CA LEU A 148 -13.04 1.84 6.09
C LEU A 148 -13.04 1.55 7.60
N GLN A 149 -12.37 2.37 8.39
CA GLN A 149 -12.33 2.23 9.85
C GLN A 149 -13.73 2.40 10.48
N ALA A 150 -14.51 3.37 10.02
CA ALA A 150 -15.89 3.56 10.50
C ALA A 150 -16.76 2.33 10.20
N ASN A 151 -16.66 1.76 8.99
CA ASN A 151 -17.38 0.55 8.61
C ASN A 151 -16.96 -0.65 9.46
N GLN A 152 -15.65 -0.84 9.69
CA GLN A 152 -15.12 -1.92 10.54
C GLN A 152 -15.67 -1.81 11.97
N ASN A 153 -15.66 -0.62 12.56
CA ASN A 153 -16.20 -0.37 13.90
C ASN A 153 -17.70 -0.65 13.98
N MET A 154 -18.47 -0.43 12.90
CA MET A 154 -19.90 -0.77 12.86
C MET A 154 -20.15 -2.28 12.79
N THR A 155 -19.32 -3.03 12.05
CA THR A 155 -19.42 -4.50 11.99
C THR A 155 -18.96 -5.19 13.27
N ASP A 156 -18.08 -4.55 14.05
CA ASP A 156 -17.60 -5.06 15.34
C ASP A 156 -18.54 -4.73 16.51
N ASP A 157 -19.64 -3.99 16.27
CA ASP A 157 -20.74 -3.84 17.23
C ASP A 157 -21.82 -4.92 16.98
N PRO A 158 -21.84 -6.04 17.75
CA PRO A 158 -22.87 -7.06 17.62
C PRO A 158 -24.27 -6.59 18.06
N THR A 159 -24.40 -5.37 18.61
CA THR A 159 -25.69 -4.76 18.95
C THR A 159 -26.20 -3.78 17.89
N GLY A 160 -25.43 -3.51 16.84
CA GLY A 160 -25.82 -2.69 15.70
C GLY A 160 -26.60 -1.44 16.10
N GLY A 161 -26.06 -0.65 17.03
CA GLY A 161 -26.69 0.59 17.49
C GLY A 161 -28.17 0.45 17.85
N PHE A 162 -28.47 0.11 19.11
CA PHE A 162 -29.73 0.53 19.72
C PHE A 162 -29.82 2.06 19.68
N TYR A 163 -30.28 2.61 18.56
CA TYR A 163 -30.78 3.96 18.51
C TYR A 163 -32.18 3.92 19.14
N PRO A 164 -32.42 4.56 20.30
CA PRO A 164 -33.78 4.77 20.73
C PRO A 164 -34.48 5.53 19.61
N ASN A 165 -35.56 4.95 19.12
CA ASN A 165 -36.42 5.53 18.11
C ASN A 165 -36.80 6.95 18.58
N PRO A 166 -36.51 8.04 17.84
CA PRO A 166 -36.81 9.40 18.31
C PRO A 166 -38.32 9.70 18.38
N PHE A 167 -39.18 8.68 18.25
CA PHE A 167 -40.63 8.75 18.27
C PHE A 167 -41.27 7.74 19.27
N GLU A 168 -40.50 7.21 20.23
CA GLU A 168 -41.06 6.53 21.41
C GLU A 168 -41.00 7.43 22.66
#